data_AF-X0WNN1-F1
#
_entry.id   AF-X0WNN1-F1
#
_cell.length_a   1.000
_cell.length_b   1.000
_cell.length_c   1.000
_cell.angle_alpha   90.00
_cell.angle_beta   90.00
_cell.angle_gamma   90.00
#
_symmetry.space_group_name_H-M   'P 1'
#
loop_
_entity.id
_entity.type
_entity.pdbx_description
1 polymer ?
#
loop_
_entity_poly.entity_id
_entity_poly.type
_entity_poly.pdbx_seq_one_letter_code
_entity_poly.pdbx_strand_id
1 'polypeptide(L)'
;MANFFVKNSLSNLSVKFNISLRYFVVKGQEGDHLWILELGTVHKDADGNPISAKKINNISAGNLDEVIEIALADLCALIDWSPLVEDKRAPFVDDFFPAGSDVPISSNVSLVIKDKLPSAGIDLSNMKIILNNSVQDFDITDEIELVDFYYSECALKWITPLRVYDTYD
;
A
#
# COMPACT_ATOMS: atom_id res chain seq x y z
N MET A 1 -15.02 -18.09 -12.68
CA MET A 1 -13.55 -17.97 -12.75
C MET A 1 -13.24 -16.56 -13.16
N ALA A 2 -12.48 -15.83 -12.35
CA ALA A 2 -12.06 -14.47 -12.63
C ALA A 2 -10.56 -14.46 -12.91
N ASN A 3 -10.07 -13.38 -13.52
CA ASN A 3 -8.65 -13.15 -13.68
C ASN A 3 -8.32 -11.69 -13.37
N PHE A 4 -7.08 -11.48 -12.97
CA PHE A 4 -6.51 -10.17 -12.74
C PHE A 4 -5.01 -10.22 -13.06
N PHE A 5 -4.40 -9.04 -13.14
CA PHE A 5 -2.99 -8.91 -13.47
C PHE A 5 -2.27 -8.27 -12.30
N VAL A 6 -1.10 -8.83 -11.97
CA VAL A 6 -0.19 -8.26 -10.97
C VAL A 6 1.05 -7.77 -11.71
N LYS A 7 1.48 -6.56 -11.36
CA LYS A 7 2.73 -5.98 -11.83
C LYS A 7 3.64 -5.73 -10.64
N ASN A 8 4.92 -6.02 -10.81
CA ASN A 8 5.95 -5.44 -9.98
C ASN A 8 6.26 -4.04 -10.52
N SER A 9 6.32 -3.03 -9.66
CA SER A 9 6.57 -1.63 -10.02
C SER A 9 7.91 -1.41 -10.73
N LEU A 10 8.90 -2.25 -10.43
CA LEU A 10 10.23 -2.22 -11.03
C LEU A 10 10.37 -3.13 -12.25
N SER A 11 9.34 -3.89 -12.62
CA SER A 11 9.38 -4.76 -13.79
C SER A 11 8.39 -4.29 -14.86
N ASN A 12 8.77 -4.44 -16.13
CA ASN A 12 7.81 -4.30 -17.23
C ASN A 12 6.90 -5.54 -17.35
N LEU A 13 7.16 -6.59 -16.58
CA LEU A 13 6.39 -7.83 -16.56
C LEU A 13 5.03 -7.62 -15.90
N SER A 14 3.98 -8.09 -16.57
CA SER A 14 2.61 -8.16 -16.03
C SER A 14 2.18 -9.61 -16.01
N VAL A 15 1.93 -10.15 -14.82
CA VAL A 15 1.62 -11.55 -14.61
C VAL A 15 0.13 -11.73 -14.41
N LYS A 16 -0.49 -12.58 -15.24
CA LYS A 16 -1.90 -12.94 -15.12
C LYS A 16 -2.08 -13.99 -14.02
N PHE A 17 -2.93 -13.67 -13.05
CA PHE A 17 -3.43 -14.61 -12.07
C PHE A 17 -4.86 -15.02 -12.41
N ASN A 18 -5.15 -16.30 -12.19
CA ASN A 18 -6.50 -16.85 -12.28
C ASN A 18 -6.98 -17.18 -10.89
N ILE A 19 -8.20 -16.75 -10.57
CA ILE A 19 -8.84 -17.00 -9.29
C ILE A 19 -10.18 -17.70 -9.50
N SER A 20 -10.40 -18.76 -8.74
CA SER A 20 -11.61 -19.56 -8.79
C SER A 20 -12.08 -19.85 -7.38
N LEU A 21 -13.24 -19.34 -7.02
CA LEU A 21 -13.95 -19.74 -5.81
C LEU A 21 -14.94 -20.86 -6.15
N ARG A 22 -14.85 -21.99 -5.43
CA ARG A 22 -15.73 -23.15 -5.62
C ARG A 22 -16.38 -23.51 -4.29
N TYR A 23 -17.66 -23.86 -4.35
CA TYR A 23 -18.44 -24.32 -3.21
C TYR A 23 -18.65 -25.82 -3.30
N PHE A 24 -18.43 -26.51 -2.19
CA PHE A 24 -18.66 -27.95 -2.05
C PHE A 24 -19.54 -28.21 -0.83
N VAL A 25 -20.49 -29.12 -0.98
CA VAL A 25 -21.21 -29.71 0.15
C VAL A 25 -20.58 -31.07 0.41
N VAL A 26 -19.89 -31.19 1.55
CA VAL A 26 -19.33 -32.47 1.98
C VAL A 26 -20.46 -33.28 2.59
N LYS A 27 -20.73 -34.47 2.06
CA LYS A 27 -21.75 -35.38 2.60
C LYS A 27 -21.23 -36.01 3.91
N GLY A 28 -21.29 -35.27 5.01
CA GLY A 28 -21.12 -35.73 6.40
C GLY A 28 -22.45 -35.74 7.17
N GLN A 29 -22.44 -36.16 8.45
CA GLN A 29 -23.65 -36.24 9.29
C GLN A 29 -24.34 -34.89 9.51
N GLU A 30 -23.62 -33.76 9.38
CA GLU A 30 -24.15 -32.39 9.54
C GLU A 30 -24.16 -31.56 8.24
N GLY A 31 -23.69 -32.12 7.12
CA GLY A 31 -23.74 -31.43 5.81
C GLY A 31 -22.77 -30.26 5.66
N ASP A 32 -21.54 -30.40 6.14
CA ASP A 32 -20.54 -29.33 6.15
C ASP A 32 -20.33 -28.66 4.78
N HIS A 33 -20.35 -27.34 4.81
CA HIS A 33 -20.17 -26.48 3.65
C HIS A 33 -18.72 -26.04 3.57
N LEU A 34 -18.04 -26.35 2.46
CA LEU A 34 -16.66 -25.98 2.23
C LEU A 34 -16.54 -25.05 1.01
N TRP A 35 -15.94 -23.89 1.23
CA TRP A 35 -15.46 -23.04 0.14
C TRP A 35 -13.99 -23.31 -0.11
N ILE A 36 -13.63 -23.50 -1.38
CA ILE A 36 -12.25 -23.68 -1.83
C ILE A 36 -11.92 -22.54 -2.78
N LEU A 37 -10.87 -21.79 -2.45
CA LEU A 37 -10.29 -20.77 -3.30
C LEU A 37 -9.05 -21.35 -3.96
N GLU A 38 -9.02 -21.31 -5.27
CA GLU A 38 -7.86 -21.68 -6.08
C GLU A 38 -7.31 -20.44 -6.76
N LEU A 39 -6.04 -20.16 -6.51
CA LEU A 39 -5.31 -19.05 -7.10
C LEU A 39 -4.05 -19.59 -7.78
N GLY A 40 -3.82 -19.23 -9.03
CA GLY A 40 -2.64 -19.71 -9.75
C GLY A 40 -2.27 -18.83 -10.94
N THR A 41 -1.03 -19.00 -11.38
CA THR A 41 -0.46 -18.33 -12.55
C THR A 41 0.08 -19.36 -13.53
N VAL A 42 0.19 -18.97 -14.80
CA VAL A 42 0.90 -19.76 -15.83
C VAL A 42 2.38 -19.39 -15.92
N HIS A 43 2.81 -18.37 -15.16
CA HIS A 43 4.21 -17.99 -15.08
C HIS A 43 5.03 -19.03 -14.32
N LYS A 44 6.32 -19.03 -14.65
CA LYS A 44 7.33 -19.90 -14.08
C LYS A 44 8.10 -19.16 -12.98
N ASP A 45 8.73 -19.93 -12.11
CA ASP A 45 9.69 -19.40 -11.16
C ASP A 45 11.03 -19.02 -11.82
N ALA A 46 11.97 -18.54 -11.02
CA ALA A 46 13.32 -18.14 -11.46
C ALA A 46 14.14 -19.28 -12.09
N ASP A 47 13.82 -20.53 -11.74
CA ASP A 47 14.46 -21.71 -12.31
C ASP A 47 13.75 -22.20 -13.58
N GLY A 48 12.65 -21.54 -13.98
CA GLY A 48 11.86 -21.89 -15.15
C GLY A 48 10.87 -23.04 -14.92
N ASN A 49 10.61 -23.41 -13.66
CA ASN A 49 9.64 -24.43 -13.27
C ASN A 49 8.22 -23.87 -13.13
N PRO A 50 7.17 -24.68 -13.35
CA PRO A 50 5.79 -24.25 -13.13
C PRO A 50 5.51 -23.94 -11.65
N ILE A 51 4.89 -22.80 -11.38
CA ILE A 51 4.43 -22.46 -10.03
C ILE A 51 3.10 -23.18 -9.76
N SER A 52 3.04 -23.96 -8.70
CA SER A 52 1.82 -24.67 -8.31
C SER A 52 0.75 -23.70 -7.81
N ALA A 53 -0.50 -23.90 -8.25
CA ALA A 53 -1.63 -23.12 -7.75
C ALA A 53 -1.84 -23.33 -6.24
N LYS A 54 -2.11 -22.25 -5.52
CA LYS A 54 -2.51 -22.29 -4.11
C LYS A 54 -3.99 -22.64 -4.00
N LYS A 55 -4.28 -23.64 -3.17
CA LYS A 55 -5.65 -24.04 -2.81
C LYS A 55 -5.84 -23.75 -1.33
N ILE A 56 -6.84 -22.94 -1.03
CA ILE A 56 -7.13 -22.49 0.33
C ILE A 56 -8.52 -22.98 0.69
N ASN A 57 -8.58 -23.68 1.81
CA ASN A 57 -9.81 -24.21 2.39
C ASN A 57 -10.21 -23.30 3.57
N ASN A 58 -11.46 -23.37 4.01
CA ASN A 58 -11.98 -22.63 5.19
C ASN A 58 -11.93 -21.10 5.05
N ILE A 59 -12.48 -20.61 3.95
CA ILE A 59 -12.65 -19.17 3.70
C ILE A 59 -14.04 -18.73 4.15
N SER A 60 -14.11 -17.51 4.68
CA SER A 60 -15.34 -16.82 5.05
C SER A 60 -15.40 -15.46 4.34
N ALA A 61 -16.58 -14.84 4.30
CA ALA A 61 -16.69 -13.49 3.73
C ALA A 61 -15.86 -12.45 4.51
N GLY A 62 -15.61 -12.66 5.81
CA GLY A 62 -14.91 -11.70 6.66
C GLY A 62 -13.38 -11.72 6.55
N ASN A 63 -12.80 -12.75 5.93
CA ASN A 63 -11.34 -12.90 5.78
C ASN A 63 -10.91 -13.15 4.32
N LEU A 64 -11.83 -13.00 3.36
CA LEU A 64 -11.57 -13.34 1.97
C LEU A 64 -10.43 -12.51 1.38
N ASP A 65 -10.42 -11.21 1.63
CA ASP A 65 -9.43 -10.28 1.07
C ASP A 65 -8.03 -10.57 1.62
N GLU A 66 -7.88 -10.67 2.95
CA GLU A 66 -6.62 -11.02 3.61
C GLU A 66 -6.06 -12.36 3.10
N VAL A 67 -6.92 -13.37 2.96
CA VAL A 67 -6.51 -14.69 2.46
C VAL A 67 -6.04 -14.61 1.00
N ILE A 68 -6.71 -13.81 0.16
CA ILE A 68 -6.30 -13.59 -1.24
C ILE A 68 -4.94 -12.88 -1.27
N GLU A 69 -4.74 -11.84 -0.47
CA GLU A 69 -3.51 -11.06 -0.40
C GLU A 69 -2.31 -11.91 0.02
N ILE A 70 -2.44 -12.68 1.09
CA ILE A 70 -1.37 -13.58 1.56
C ILE A 70 -1.02 -14.60 0.47
N ALA A 71 -2.02 -15.23 -0.14
CA ALA A 71 -1.78 -16.21 -1.19
C ALA A 71 -1.15 -15.61 -2.45
N LEU A 72 -1.51 -14.37 -2.77
CA LEU A 72 -0.89 -13.62 -3.86
C LEU A 72 0.55 -13.27 -3.55
N ALA A 73 0.83 -12.75 -2.36
CA ALA A 73 2.18 -12.39 -1.93
C ALA A 73 3.11 -13.60 -2.04
N ASP A 74 2.67 -14.75 -1.54
CA ASP A 74 3.44 -15.99 -1.61
C ASP A 74 3.69 -16.46 -3.04
N LEU A 75 2.71 -16.37 -3.94
CA LEU A 75 2.92 -16.73 -5.35
C LEU A 75 3.81 -15.71 -6.07
N CYS A 76 3.68 -14.43 -5.74
CA CYS A 76 4.52 -13.36 -6.30
C CYS A 76 5.98 -13.50 -5.88
N ALA A 77 6.25 -13.99 -4.66
CA ALA A 77 7.60 -14.27 -4.19
C ALA A 77 8.30 -15.39 -4.97
N LEU A 78 7.56 -16.27 -5.64
CA LEU A 78 8.12 -17.36 -6.46
C LEU A 78 8.40 -16.93 -7.90
N ILE A 79 7.75 -15.86 -8.38
CA ILE A 79 7.91 -15.38 -9.77
C ILE A 79 9.26 -14.70 -9.93
N ASP A 80 9.95 -15.01 -11.03
CA ASP A 80 11.05 -14.17 -11.49
C ASP A 80 10.53 -12.93 -12.21
N TRP A 81 10.75 -11.79 -11.57
CA TRP A 81 10.35 -10.47 -12.08
C TRP A 81 11.43 -9.83 -12.95
N SER A 82 12.55 -10.52 -13.19
CA SER A 82 13.68 -10.00 -13.94
C SER A 82 13.33 -9.72 -15.42
N PRO A 83 13.94 -8.69 -16.02
CA PRO A 83 14.86 -7.73 -15.40
C PRO A 83 14.12 -6.68 -14.57
N LEU A 84 14.63 -6.41 -13.37
CA LEU A 84 14.20 -5.28 -12.56
C LEU A 84 14.92 -4.01 -13.03
N VAL A 85 14.18 -2.92 -13.20
CA VAL A 85 14.73 -1.59 -13.41
C VAL A 85 15.37 -1.14 -12.10
N GLU A 86 16.57 -0.58 -12.17
CA GLU A 86 17.25 -0.01 -11.01
C GLU A 86 16.48 1.22 -10.51
N ASP A 87 15.96 1.13 -9.29
CA ASP A 87 15.32 2.26 -8.63
C ASP A 87 16.39 3.16 -7.98
N LYS A 88 16.58 4.34 -8.57
CA LYS A 88 17.51 5.36 -8.07
C LYS A 88 16.80 6.53 -7.43
N ARG A 89 15.46 6.52 -7.39
CA ARG A 89 14.69 7.71 -7.06
C ARG A 89 14.07 7.50 -5.69
N ALA A 90 14.61 8.22 -4.71
CA ALA A 90 13.95 8.34 -3.43
C ALA A 90 12.54 8.96 -3.60
N PRO A 91 11.60 8.65 -2.69
CA PRO A 91 10.37 9.42 -2.55
C PRO A 91 10.68 10.91 -2.43
N PHE A 92 9.79 11.74 -2.97
CA PHE A 92 9.97 13.19 -2.98
C PHE A 92 8.67 13.89 -2.58
N VAL A 93 8.82 15.12 -2.09
CA VAL A 93 7.68 16.01 -1.85
C VAL A 93 7.20 16.53 -3.20
N ASP A 94 5.98 16.16 -3.57
CA ASP A 94 5.33 16.60 -4.81
C ASP A 94 4.62 17.93 -4.63
N ASP A 95 3.91 18.09 -3.50
CA ASP A 95 3.19 19.31 -3.16
C ASP A 95 3.30 19.60 -1.67
N PHE A 96 3.30 20.87 -1.29
CA PHE A 96 3.30 21.30 0.09
C PHE A 96 2.67 22.69 0.24
N PHE A 97 1.99 22.88 1.37
CA PHE A 97 1.40 24.15 1.75
C PHE A 97 1.50 24.30 3.28
N PRO A 98 1.65 25.52 3.80
CA PRO A 98 1.93 26.78 3.10
C PRO A 98 3.36 26.82 2.54
N ALA A 99 3.55 27.58 1.46
CA ALA A 99 4.84 27.83 0.83
C ALA A 99 5.16 29.34 0.86
N GLY A 100 6.43 29.70 0.99
CA GLY A 100 6.91 31.09 0.98
C GLY A 100 7.59 31.55 2.27
N SER A 101 7.86 32.84 2.36
CA SER A 101 8.37 33.51 3.56
C SER A 101 7.23 34.08 4.41
N ASP A 102 7.49 34.34 5.69
CA ASP A 102 6.53 34.93 6.63
C ASP A 102 5.22 34.15 6.80
N VAL A 103 5.30 32.82 6.68
CA VAL A 103 4.19 31.91 6.94
C VAL A 103 3.73 32.09 8.39
N PRO A 104 2.45 32.41 8.64
CA PRO A 104 1.92 32.50 9.99
C PRO A 104 2.05 31.17 10.73
N ILE A 105 2.48 31.19 11.99
CA ILE A 105 2.56 30.00 12.85
C ILE A 105 1.20 29.31 13.08
N SER A 106 0.11 30.04 12.82
CA SER A 106 -1.27 29.56 12.83
C SER A 106 -1.71 28.89 11.52
N SER A 107 -0.80 28.68 10.57
CA SER A 107 -1.13 28.02 9.30
C SER A 107 -1.14 26.51 9.46
N ASN A 108 -2.14 25.86 8.88
CA ASN A 108 -2.14 24.40 8.74
C ASN A 108 -1.12 23.99 7.70
N VAL A 109 -0.41 22.88 7.94
CA VAL A 109 0.55 22.32 6.98
C VAL A 109 -0.12 21.17 6.24
N SER A 110 0.09 21.06 4.94
CA SER A 110 -0.22 19.88 4.14
C SER A 110 0.98 19.52 3.27
N LEU A 111 1.25 18.24 3.13
CA LEU A 111 2.39 17.70 2.42
C LEU A 111 1.95 16.48 1.62
N VAL A 112 2.31 16.41 0.35
CA VAL A 112 2.10 15.24 -0.50
C VAL A 112 3.45 14.65 -0.85
N ILE A 113 3.70 13.42 -0.40
CA ILE A 113 4.90 12.65 -0.72
C ILE A 113 4.52 11.66 -1.81
N LYS A 114 5.32 11.59 -2.88
CA LYS A 114 5.15 10.62 -3.96
C LYS A 114 6.39 9.77 -4.16
N ASP A 115 6.15 8.54 -4.58
CA ASP A 115 7.15 7.64 -5.11
C ASP A 115 6.69 7.17 -6.50
N LYS A 116 7.54 7.35 -7.51
CA LYS A 116 7.20 7.00 -8.90
C LYS A 116 7.36 5.51 -9.17
N LEU A 117 8.24 4.82 -8.45
CA LEU A 117 8.55 3.42 -8.66
C LEU A 117 8.65 2.67 -7.32
N PRO A 118 7.61 2.75 -6.44
CA PRO A 118 7.68 2.19 -5.10
C PRO A 118 7.94 0.68 -5.16
N SER A 119 9.14 0.28 -4.80
CA SER A 119 9.52 -1.13 -4.72
C SER A 119 8.88 -1.84 -3.52
N ALA A 120 8.61 -1.09 -2.45
CA ALA A 120 7.95 -1.57 -1.24
C ALA A 120 6.86 -0.61 -0.71
N GLY A 121 6.48 0.42 -1.48
CA GLY A 121 5.61 1.50 -1.01
C GLY A 121 6.36 2.56 -0.19
N ILE A 122 5.63 3.58 0.26
CA ILE A 122 6.17 4.62 1.15
C ILE A 122 6.06 4.13 2.59
N ASP A 123 7.20 3.79 3.21
CA ASP A 123 7.26 3.47 4.64
C ASP A 123 7.37 4.74 5.48
N LEU A 124 6.35 4.98 6.30
CA LEU A 124 6.26 6.15 7.19
C LEU A 124 6.70 5.83 8.63
N SER A 125 7.06 4.58 8.95
CA SER A 125 7.35 4.15 10.33
C SER A 125 8.50 4.90 10.99
N ASN A 126 9.43 5.42 10.18
CA ASN A 126 10.58 6.22 10.63
C ASN A 126 10.51 7.67 10.12
N MET A 127 9.34 8.13 9.68
CA MET A 127 9.17 9.50 9.21
C MET A 127 9.24 10.45 10.40
N LYS A 128 9.95 11.57 10.22
CA LYS A 128 10.04 12.66 11.19
C LYS A 128 9.72 13.98 10.51
N ILE A 129 8.80 14.76 11.10
CA ILE A 129 8.40 16.05 10.57
C ILE A 129 8.74 17.14 11.58
N ILE A 130 9.60 18.06 11.14
CA ILE A 130 10.13 19.14 11.97
C ILE A 130 9.71 20.48 11.35
N LEU A 131 9.08 21.33 12.16
CA LEU A 131 8.79 22.70 11.83
C LEU A 131 9.87 23.61 12.42
N ASN A 132 10.54 24.39 11.58
CA ASN A 132 11.54 25.37 12.00
C ASN A 132 10.96 26.78 11.91
N ASN A 133 10.97 27.53 13.01
CA ASN A 133 10.49 28.92 13.05
C ASN A 133 11.64 29.96 13.12
N SER A 134 12.82 29.60 12.61
CA SER A 134 14.09 30.35 12.70
C SER A 134 14.73 30.44 14.09
N VAL A 135 14.03 30.08 15.16
CA VAL A 135 14.55 30.11 16.54
C VAL A 135 14.69 28.71 17.12
N GLN A 136 13.72 27.83 16.84
CA GLN A 136 13.66 26.48 17.36
C GLN A 136 13.03 25.53 16.35
N ASP A 137 13.50 24.27 16.41
CA ASP A 137 12.90 23.13 15.74
C ASP A 137 11.81 22.51 16.63
N PHE A 138 10.61 22.40 16.11
CA PHE A 138 9.47 21.73 16.73
C PHE A 138 9.22 20.41 16.02
N ASP A 139 9.30 19.31 16.75
CA ASP A 139 8.91 18.01 16.24
C ASP A 139 7.38 17.89 16.30
N ILE A 140 6.75 17.80 15.14
CA ILE A 140 5.29 17.68 15.01
C ILE A 140 4.87 16.30 14.52
N THR A 141 5.79 15.32 14.51
CA THR A 141 5.57 14.00 13.92
C THR A 141 4.30 13.32 14.45
N ASP A 142 4.08 13.37 15.76
CA ASP A 142 2.93 12.74 16.43
C ASP A 142 1.60 13.49 16.23
N GLU A 143 1.64 14.72 15.69
CA GLU A 143 0.47 15.57 15.45
C GLU A 143 -0.01 15.49 13.99
N ILE A 144 0.68 14.73 13.15
CA ILE A 144 0.39 14.61 11.73
C ILE A 144 -0.77 13.64 11.51
N GLU A 145 -1.78 14.12 10.80
CA GLU A 145 -2.87 13.32 10.28
C GLU A 145 -2.51 12.82 8.88
N LEU A 146 -2.66 11.51 8.67
CA LEU A 146 -2.60 10.91 7.34
C LEU A 146 -3.98 11.04 6.69
N VAL A 147 -4.07 11.85 5.64
CA VAL A 147 -5.33 12.19 4.96
C VAL A 147 -5.68 11.14 3.91
N ASP A 148 -4.69 10.78 3.09
CA ASP A 148 -4.82 9.76 2.05
C ASP A 148 -3.51 8.96 1.97
N PHE A 149 -3.63 7.65 1.78
CA PHE A 149 -2.48 6.76 1.61
C PHE A 149 -2.73 5.73 0.51
N TYR A 150 -1.94 5.84 -0.54
CA TYR A 150 -1.85 4.93 -1.67
C TYR A 150 -0.44 4.38 -1.77
N TYR A 151 -0.28 3.27 -2.48
CA TYR A 151 1.01 2.60 -2.64
C TYR A 151 2.15 3.51 -3.15
N SER A 152 1.84 4.52 -3.96
CA SER A 152 2.79 5.48 -4.54
C SER A 152 2.68 6.90 -4.01
N GLU A 153 1.75 7.18 -3.09
CA GLU A 153 1.42 8.55 -2.70
C GLU A 153 0.87 8.60 -1.27
N CYS A 154 1.38 9.54 -0.48
CA CYS A 154 0.93 9.80 0.88
C CYS A 154 0.64 11.29 1.05
N ALA A 155 -0.59 11.62 1.44
CA ALA A 155 -1.00 12.96 1.80
C ALA A 155 -1.06 13.11 3.33
N LEU A 156 -0.31 14.07 3.84
CA LEU A 156 -0.14 14.36 5.25
C LEU A 156 -0.67 15.76 5.54
N LYS A 157 -1.24 15.93 6.73
CA LYS A 157 -1.79 17.21 7.18
C LYS A 157 -1.50 17.42 8.65
N TRP A 158 -1.12 18.63 9.01
CA TRP A 158 -1.05 19.08 10.39
C TRP A 158 -1.98 20.28 10.56
N ILE A 159 -2.84 20.20 11.56
CA ILE A 159 -3.70 21.31 11.95
C ILE A 159 -3.07 21.98 13.15
N THR A 160 -2.72 23.26 13.00
CA THR A 160 -2.08 23.99 14.10
C THR A 160 -3.03 24.09 15.31
N PRO A 161 -2.54 23.83 16.53
CA PRO A 161 -3.32 24.07 17.74
C PRO A 161 -3.46 25.58 18.03
N LEU A 162 -2.60 26.42 17.45
CA LEU A 162 -2.60 27.87 17.63
C LEU A 162 -3.59 28.53 16.66
N ARG A 163 -4.87 28.57 17.02
CA ARG A 163 -5.87 29.36 16.29
C ARG A 163 -5.92 30.78 16.85
N VAL A 164 -5.50 31.76 16.05
CA VAL A 164 -5.74 33.18 16.34
C VAL A 164 -7.17 33.48 15.91
N TYR A 165 -8.04 33.78 16.87
CA TYR A 165 -9.37 34.31 16.58
C TYR A 165 -9.26 35.83 16.53
N ASP A 166 -9.43 36.44 15.36
CA ASP A 166 -9.63 37.88 15.27
C ASP A 166 -11.02 38.19 15.82
N THR A 167 -11.08 38.82 17.00
CA THR A 167 -12.29 39.46 17.49
C THR A 167 -12.41 40.81 16.80
N TYR A 168 -13.46 41.00 16.01
CA TYR A 168 -13.86 42.33 15.55
C TYR A 168 -14.45 43.10 16.74
N ASP A 169 -13.82 44.21 17.13
CA ASP A 169 -14.40 45.23 18.02
C ASP A 169 -15.46 46.08 17.29
#